data_AF-A0A081PCN4-F1
#
_entry.id   AF-A0A081PCN4-F1
#
_cell.length_a   1.000
_cell.length_b   1.000
_cell.length_c   1.000
_cell.angle_alpha   90.00
_cell.angle_beta   90.00
_cell.angle_gamma   90.00
#
_symmetry.space_group_name_H-M   'P 1'
#
loop_
_entity.id
_entity.type
_entity.pdbx_description
1 polymer ?
#
loop_
_entity_poly.entity_id
_entity_poly.type
_entity_poly.pdbx_seq_one_letter_code
_entity_poly.pdbx_strand_id
1 'polypeptide(L)'
;MKIQKMGYAFGVIATSLVLLWIGILKFTAAEAAAIKPLVEHSFLMSWMYKIASVNIVSVLIGLFEIITGLLLLLSFRIKIAGKIGGYLALIIFLTTISFLVTTPGIWKKVEFVLVTDFFILKDLAFLAISLQVIERHSD
;
A
#
# COMPACT_ATOMS: atom_id res chain seq x y z
N MET A 1 -1.78 -23.83 -15.91
CA MET A 1 -1.42 -24.17 -14.51
C MET A 1 -0.03 -23.70 -14.06
N LYS A 2 1.10 -24.02 -14.73
CA LYS A 2 2.44 -23.57 -14.29
C LYS A 2 2.61 -22.04 -14.30
N ILE A 3 2.21 -21.39 -15.40
CA ILE A 3 2.31 -19.92 -15.56
C ILE A 3 1.46 -19.17 -14.52
N GLN A 4 0.24 -19.63 -14.23
CA GLN A 4 -0.62 -19.04 -13.19
C GLN A 4 0.04 -19.07 -11.81
N LYS A 5 0.64 -20.21 -11.42
CA LYS A 5 1.35 -20.33 -10.14
C LYS A 5 2.57 -19.40 -10.08
N MET A 6 3.33 -19.30 -11.18
CA MET A 6 4.47 -18.38 -11.29
C MET A 6 4.02 -16.92 -11.21
N GLY A 7 2.97 -16.55 -11.94
CA GLY A 7 2.42 -15.18 -11.94
C GLY A 7 1.93 -14.75 -10.56
N TYR A 8 1.19 -15.63 -9.86
CA TYR A 8 0.80 -15.38 -8.48
C TYR A 8 2.02 -15.19 -7.57
N ALA A 9 2.99 -16.11 -7.63
CA ALA A 9 4.17 -16.03 -6.77
C ALA A 9 4.98 -14.75 -7.03
N PHE A 10 5.19 -14.41 -8.29
CA PHE A 10 5.85 -13.18 -8.68
C PHE A 10 5.08 -11.94 -8.21
N GLY A 11 3.76 -11.91 -8.39
CA GLY A 11 2.91 -10.81 -7.95
C GLY A 11 2.98 -10.59 -6.44
N VAL A 12 2.91 -11.66 -5.65
CA VAL A 12 3.05 -11.58 -4.19
C VAL A 12 4.43 -11.09 -3.79
N ILE A 13 5.51 -11.64 -4.38
CA ILE A 13 6.88 -11.21 -4.09
C ILE A 13 7.09 -9.73 -4.45
N ALA A 14 6.63 -9.30 -5.63
CA ALA A 14 6.73 -7.92 -6.07
C ALA A 14 5.96 -6.97 -5.14
N THR A 15 4.74 -7.34 -4.75
CA THR A 15 3.92 -6.56 -3.81
C THR A 15 4.60 -6.44 -2.46
N SER A 16 5.09 -7.56 -1.91
CA SER A 16 5.85 -7.59 -0.67
C SER A 16 7.10 -6.72 -0.73
N LEU A 17 7.88 -6.83 -1.81
CA LEU A 17 9.10 -6.05 -1.99
C LEU A 17 8.80 -4.55 -1.98
N VAL A 18 7.76 -4.13 -2.71
CA VAL A 18 7.35 -2.73 -2.75
C VAL A 18 6.93 -2.23 -1.36
N LEU A 19 6.07 -2.96 -0.66
CA LEU A 19 5.63 -2.60 0.70
C LEU A 19 6.79 -2.50 1.69
N LEU A 20 7.73 -3.43 1.64
CA LEU A 20 8.93 -3.39 2.49
C LEU A 20 9.80 -2.16 2.17
N TRP A 21 10.00 -1.86 0.89
CA TRP A 21 10.87 -0.77 0.47
C TRP A 21 10.29 0.59 0.85
N ILE A 22 9.00 0.81 0.58
CA ILE A 22 8.33 2.07 0.90
C ILE A 22 8.12 2.18 2.42
N GLY A 23 7.85 1.07 3.10
CA GLY A 23 7.70 1.05 4.56
C GLY A 23 8.99 1.41 5.30
N ILE A 24 10.16 1.00 4.80
CA ILE A 24 11.45 1.45 5.33
C ILE A 24 11.64 2.96 5.09
N LEU A 25 11.25 3.47 3.92
CA LEU A 25 11.38 4.89 3.59
C LEU A 25 10.59 5.80 4.55
N LYS A 26 9.47 5.31 5.10
CA LYS A 26 8.62 6.04 6.07
C LYS A 26 9.29 6.43 7.38
N PHE A 27 10.46 5.88 7.68
CA PHE A 27 11.27 6.24 8.86
C PHE A 27 12.09 7.52 8.64
N THR A 28 12.06 8.10 7.44
CA THR A 28 12.78 9.34 7.13
C THR A 28 11.90 10.57 7.29
N ALA A 29 12.48 11.68 7.76
CA ALA A 29 11.75 12.95 7.89
C ALA A 29 11.31 13.50 6.51
N ALA A 30 12.10 13.23 5.47
CA ALA A 30 11.76 13.63 4.09
C ALA A 30 10.47 12.95 3.62
N GLU A 31 10.34 11.65 3.85
CA GLU A 31 9.13 10.90 3.50
C GLU A 31 7.93 11.32 4.34
N ALA A 32 8.13 11.57 5.65
CA ALA A 32 7.08 12.06 6.52
C ALA A 32 6.50 13.40 6.02
N ALA A 33 7.36 14.31 5.56
CA ALA A 33 6.93 15.56 4.95
C ALA A 33 6.23 15.35 3.59
N ALA A 34 6.72 14.41 2.77
CA ALA A 34 6.18 14.13 1.44
C ALA A 34 4.74 13.58 1.49
N ILE A 35 4.44 12.68 2.44
CA ILE A 35 3.10 12.08 2.54
C ILE A 35 2.12 12.92 3.34
N LYS A 36 2.58 13.90 4.11
CA LYS A 36 1.72 14.76 4.92
C LYS A 36 0.47 15.25 4.17
N PRO A 37 0.56 15.87 2.97
CA PRO A 37 -0.63 16.32 2.26
C PRO A 37 -1.59 15.18 1.89
N LEU A 38 -1.07 13.98 1.56
CA LEU A 38 -1.90 12.82 1.24
C LEU A 38 -2.72 12.38 2.46
N VAL A 39 -2.07 12.32 3.62
CA VAL A 39 -2.70 11.89 4.88
C VAL A 39 -3.68 12.95 5.41
N GLU A 40 -3.29 14.23 5.34
CA GLU A 40 -4.06 15.37 5.87
C GLU A 40 -5.41 15.54 5.16
N HIS A 41 -5.46 15.24 3.86
CA HIS A 41 -6.70 15.31 3.07
C HIS A 41 -7.49 13.99 3.03
N SER A 42 -6.93 12.89 3.53
CA SER A 42 -7.58 11.58 3.52
C SER A 42 -8.78 11.51 4.49
N PHE A 43 -9.91 10.98 4.02
CA PHE A 43 -11.05 10.71 4.89
C PHE A 43 -10.77 9.63 5.94
N LEU A 44 -9.85 8.68 5.65
CA LEU A 44 -9.53 7.57 6.55
C LEU A 44 -8.46 7.91 7.58
N MET A 45 -7.57 8.85 7.28
CA MET A 45 -6.34 9.06 8.07
C MET A 45 -6.14 10.48 8.58
N SER A 46 -6.91 11.47 8.12
CA SER A 46 -6.73 12.89 8.54
C SER A 46 -6.83 13.10 10.05
N TRP A 47 -7.61 12.26 10.75
CA TRP A 47 -7.73 12.31 12.21
C TRP A 47 -6.42 11.97 12.95
N MET A 48 -5.50 11.21 12.34
CA MET A 48 -4.26 10.78 12.98
C MET A 48 -3.38 11.97 13.38
N TYR A 49 -3.38 13.05 12.59
CA TYR A 49 -2.64 14.28 12.91
C TYR A 49 -3.22 15.10 14.05
N LYS A 50 -4.43 14.76 14.53
CA LYS A 50 -4.99 15.38 15.74
C LYS A 50 -4.41 14.78 17.03
N ILE A 51 -3.84 13.57 16.95
CA ILE A 51 -3.37 12.81 18.11
C ILE A 51 -1.89 12.43 18.04
N ALA A 52 -1.26 12.53 16.87
CA ALA A 52 0.13 12.15 16.65
C ALA A 52 0.84 13.14 15.72
N SER A 53 2.16 13.25 15.86
CA SER A 53 2.98 14.10 15.00
C SER A 53 3.15 13.51 13.60
N VAL A 54 3.56 14.35 12.64
CA VAL A 54 3.78 13.94 11.24
C VAL A 54 4.74 12.75 11.13
N ASN A 55 5.83 12.78 11.90
CA ASN A 55 6.82 11.70 11.93
C ASN A 55 6.25 10.40 12.53
N ILE A 56 5.48 10.49 13.62
CA ILE A 56 4.89 9.31 14.26
C ILE A 56 3.90 8.63 13.31
N VAL A 57 3.03 9.40 12.65
CA VAL A 57 2.08 8.86 11.66
C VAL A 57 2.81 8.20 10.51
N SER A 58 3.88 8.82 9.98
CA SER A 58 4.69 8.22 8.92
C SER A 58 5.28 6.88 9.36
N VAL A 59 5.94 6.83 10.52
CA VAL A 59 6.50 5.58 11.06
C VAL A 59 5.43 4.51 11.28
N LEU A 60 4.26 4.87 11.80
CA LEU A 60 3.15 3.93 11.99
C LEU A 60 2.70 3.32 10.66
N ILE A 61 2.50 4.15 9.61
CA ILE A 61 2.17 3.66 8.27
C ILE A 61 3.27 2.70 7.78
N GLY A 62 4.55 3.08 7.95
CA GLY A 62 5.67 2.24 7.55
C GLY A 62 5.72 0.89 8.26
N LEU A 63 5.39 0.84 9.55
CA LEU A 63 5.28 -0.41 10.29
C LEU A 63 4.18 -1.31 9.72
N PHE A 64 3.00 -0.77 9.41
CA PHE A 64 1.93 -1.53 8.77
C PHE A 64 2.34 -2.06 7.39
N GLU A 65 3.02 -1.25 6.58
CA GLU A 65 3.54 -1.66 5.26
C GLU A 65 4.57 -2.81 5.40
N ILE A 66 5.54 -2.68 6.32
CA ILE A 66 6.56 -3.71 6.55
C ILE A 66 5.93 -5.02 7.05
N ILE A 67 5.08 -4.95 8.08
CA ILE A 67 4.40 -6.12 8.65
C ILE A 67 3.58 -6.82 7.56
N THR A 68 2.84 -6.05 6.76
CA THR A 68 2.05 -6.59 5.65
C THR A 68 2.94 -7.27 4.60
N GLY A 69 4.03 -6.62 4.20
CA GLY A 69 4.99 -7.19 3.25
C GLY A 69 5.57 -8.52 3.72
N LEU A 70 5.93 -8.63 5.01
CA LEU A 70 6.40 -9.87 5.62
C LEU A 70 5.31 -10.95 5.68
N LEU A 71 4.08 -10.60 6.06
CA LEU A 71 2.95 -11.54 6.08
C LEU A 71 2.63 -12.09 4.69
N LEU A 72 2.69 -11.25 3.67
CA LEU A 72 2.52 -11.66 2.27
C LEU A 72 3.63 -12.65 1.84
N LEU A 73 4.88 -12.48 2.25
CA LEU A 73 5.93 -13.47 1.99
C LEU A 73 5.68 -14.78 2.76
N LEU A 74 5.22 -14.68 4.01
CA LEU A 74 4.87 -15.86 4.82
C LEU A 74 3.64 -16.60 4.30
N SER A 75 2.79 -15.95 3.50
CA SER A 75 1.59 -16.55 2.90
C SER A 75 1.89 -17.82 2.09
N PHE A 76 3.10 -17.93 1.49
CA PHE A 76 3.48 -19.14 0.75
C PHE A 76 3.52 -20.41 1.60
N ARG A 77 3.67 -20.28 2.93
CA ARG A 77 3.78 -21.42 3.86
C ARG A 77 2.68 -21.43 4.91
N ILE A 78 2.19 -20.26 5.32
CA ILE A 78 1.32 -20.10 6.49
C ILE A 78 -0.01 -19.51 6.04
N LYS A 79 -1.08 -20.32 6.08
CA LYS A 79 -2.43 -19.90 5.64
C LYS A 79 -2.94 -18.64 6.35
N ILE A 80 -2.79 -18.59 7.69
CA ILE A 80 -3.25 -17.46 8.48
C ILE A 80 -2.50 -16.17 8.15
N ALA A 81 -1.20 -16.27 7.83
CA ALA A 81 -0.42 -15.12 7.38
C ALA A 81 -0.92 -14.60 6.02
N GLY A 82 -1.32 -15.51 5.12
CA GLY A 82 -1.97 -15.15 3.86
C GLY A 82 -3.30 -14.43 4.05
N LYS A 83 -4.20 -14.93 4.91
CA LYS A 83 -5.46 -14.23 5.22
C LYS A 83 -5.20 -12.83 5.78
N ILE A 84 -4.41 -12.72 6.84
CA ILE A 84 -4.16 -11.44 7.52
C ILE A 84 -3.42 -10.47 6.59
N GLY A 85 -2.33 -10.92 5.96
CA GLY A 85 -1.53 -10.11 5.05
C GLY A 85 -2.32 -9.64 3.83
N GLY A 86 -3.18 -10.49 3.27
CA GLY A 86 -4.06 -10.13 2.16
C GLY A 86 -5.03 -9.01 2.52
N TYR A 87 -5.72 -9.11 3.67
CA TYR A 87 -6.64 -8.06 4.13
C TYR A 87 -5.92 -6.76 4.51
N LEU A 88 -4.76 -6.82 5.18
CA LEU A 88 -3.98 -5.63 5.48
C LEU A 88 -3.50 -4.93 4.20
N ALA A 89 -3.00 -5.69 3.22
CA ALA A 89 -2.60 -5.15 1.92
C ALA A 89 -3.78 -4.50 1.19
N LEU A 90 -4.95 -5.16 1.20
CA LEU A 90 -6.18 -4.61 0.63
C LEU A 90 -6.52 -3.24 1.25
N ILE A 91 -6.50 -3.14 2.59
CA ILE A 91 -6.79 -1.89 3.30
C ILE A 91 -5.77 -0.80 2.96
N ILE A 92 -4.48 -1.13 2.94
CA ILE A 92 -3.40 -0.20 2.58
C ILE A 92 -3.64 0.34 1.16
N PHE A 93 -3.81 -0.53 0.16
CA PHE A 93 -3.96 -0.07 -1.22
C PHE A 93 -5.27 0.67 -1.47
N LEU A 94 -6.38 0.29 -0.83
CA LEU A 94 -7.61 1.08 -0.89
C LEU A 94 -7.42 2.48 -0.29
N THR A 95 -6.68 2.57 0.81
CA THR A 95 -6.36 3.85 1.44
C THR A 95 -5.48 4.69 0.52
N THR A 96 -4.43 4.12 -0.08
CA THR A 96 -3.56 4.85 -1.00
C THR A 96 -4.30 5.30 -2.26
N ILE A 97 -5.12 4.43 -2.86
CA ILE A 97 -5.96 4.78 -4.02
C ILE A 97 -6.93 5.92 -3.67
N SER A 98 -7.44 5.96 -2.43
CA SER A 98 -8.32 7.06 -2.00
C SER A 98 -7.66 8.43 -2.06
N PHE A 99 -6.33 8.52 -2.03
CA PHE A 99 -5.61 9.78 -2.15
C PHE A 99 -5.77 10.41 -3.54
N LEU A 100 -6.02 9.60 -4.59
CA LEU A 100 -6.35 10.14 -5.92
C LEU A 100 -7.64 10.95 -5.91
N VAL A 101 -8.58 10.63 -5.03
CA VAL A 101 -9.87 11.32 -4.95
C VAL A 101 -9.80 12.47 -3.94
N THR A 102 -9.09 12.26 -2.83
CA THR A 102 -9.11 13.17 -1.68
C THR A 102 -8.06 14.26 -1.73
N THR A 103 -6.91 14.05 -2.39
CA THR A 103 -5.79 15.00 -2.36
C THR A 103 -5.95 16.10 -3.41
N PRO A 104 -6.05 17.38 -3.01
CA PRO A 104 -6.06 18.50 -3.95
C PRO A 104 -4.76 18.55 -4.77
N GLY A 105 -4.89 18.78 -6.08
CA GLY A 105 -3.72 18.94 -6.96
C GLY A 105 -2.96 17.66 -7.32
N ILE A 106 -3.47 16.49 -6.95
CA ILE A 106 -2.87 15.20 -7.33
C ILE A 106 -2.99 14.93 -8.84
N TRP A 107 -4.09 15.38 -9.45
CA TRP A 107 -4.32 15.34 -10.89
C TRP A 107 -3.72 16.57 -11.56
N LYS A 108 -2.93 16.35 -12.61
CA LYS A 108 -2.28 17.39 -13.39
C LYS A 108 -2.46 17.13 -14.88
N LYS A 109 -2.47 18.18 -15.70
CA LYS A 109 -2.40 18.04 -17.16
C LYS A 109 -0.98 18.33 -17.61
N VAL A 110 -0.38 17.37 -18.31
CA VAL A 110 0.88 17.57 -19.04
C VAL A 110 0.50 17.63 -20.51
N GLU A 111 0.64 18.82 -21.10
CA GLU A 111 0.09 19.14 -22.42
C GLU A 111 -1.42 18.86 -22.47
N PHE A 112 -1.81 17.72 -23.06
CA PHE A 112 -3.20 17.27 -23.21
C PHE A 112 -3.50 15.98 -22.44
N VAL A 113 -2.50 15.38 -21.80
CA VAL A 113 -2.63 14.11 -21.09
C VAL A 113 -2.89 14.36 -19.61
N LEU A 114 -3.97 13.78 -19.09
CA LEU A 114 -4.24 13.75 -17.65
C LEU A 114 -3.28 12.76 -16.99
N VAL A 115 -2.45 13.26 -16.09
CA VAL A 115 -1.49 12.47 -15.31
C VAL A 115 -1.74 12.64 -13.81
N THR A 116 -1.26 11.67 -13.05
CA THR A 116 -1.34 11.66 -11.58
C THR A 116 -0.08 11.04 -11.02
N ASP A 117 -0.03 10.85 -9.70
CA ASP A 117 1.09 10.20 -9.05
C ASP A 117 1.15 8.71 -9.38
N PHE A 118 2.21 8.30 -10.10
CA PHE A 118 2.45 6.89 -10.46
C PHE A 118 2.77 6.01 -9.25
N PHE A 119 3.20 6.59 -8.13
CA PHE A 119 3.31 5.89 -6.87
C PHE A 119 1.96 5.35 -6.40
N ILE A 120 0.88 6.12 -6.59
CA ILE A 120 -0.46 5.70 -6.21
C ILE A 120 -1.07 4.82 -7.30
N LEU A 121 -0.83 5.15 -8.58
CA LEU A 121 -1.46 4.44 -9.69
C LEU A 121 -1.05 2.96 -9.77
N LYS A 122 0.20 2.62 -9.44
CA LYS A 122 0.67 1.23 -9.39
C LYS A 122 -0.09 0.38 -8.37
N ASP A 123 -0.67 0.99 -7.33
CA ASP A 123 -1.34 0.26 -6.25
C ASP A 123 -2.63 -0.42 -6.72
N LEU A 124 -3.21 -0.01 -7.85
CA LEU A 124 -4.29 -0.74 -8.51
C LEU A 124 -3.89 -2.18 -8.87
N ALA A 125 -2.65 -2.38 -9.32
CA ALA A 125 -2.14 -3.70 -9.64
C ALA A 125 -1.95 -4.53 -8.36
N PHE A 126 -1.45 -3.92 -7.29
CA PHE A 126 -1.23 -4.62 -6.02
C PHE A 126 -2.55 -4.93 -5.28
N LEU A 127 -3.58 -4.11 -5.46
CA LEU A 127 -4.93 -4.40 -5.00
C LEU A 127 -5.42 -5.73 -5.60
N ALA A 128 -5.21 -5.96 -6.90
CA ALA A 128 -5.56 -7.23 -7.54
C ALA A 128 -4.78 -8.43 -6.96
N ILE A 129 -3.52 -8.23 -6.57
CA ILE A 129 -2.73 -9.28 -5.89
C ILE A 129 -3.29 -9.53 -4.48
N SER A 130 -3.67 -8.49 -3.74
CA SER A 130 -4.23 -8.65 -2.39
C SER A 130 -5.51 -9.50 -2.40
N LEU A 131 -6.39 -9.29 -3.38
CA LEU A 131 -7.61 -10.09 -3.56
C LEU A 131 -7.28 -11.56 -3.87
N GLN A 132 -6.32 -11.82 -4.76
CA GLN A 132 -5.86 -13.19 -5.06
C GLN A 132 -5.27 -13.89 -3.83
N VAL A 133 -4.52 -13.15 -2.99
CA VAL A 133 -3.98 -13.69 -1.74
C VAL A 133 -5.12 -14.05 -0.78
N ILE A 134 -6.13 -13.19 -0.62
CA ILE A 134 -7.30 -13.46 0.23
C ILE A 134 -8.05 -14.70 -0.26
N GLU A 135 -8.39 -14.75 -1.55
CA GLU A 135 -9.11 -15.86 -2.17
C GLU A 135 -8.37 -17.18 -1.93
N ARG A 136 -7.07 -17.23 -2.26
CA ARG A 136 -6.25 -18.43 -2.16
C ARG A 136 -6.14 -18.99 -0.74
N HIS A 137 -6.33 -18.15 0.26
CA HIS A 137 -6.23 -18.55 1.66
C HIS A 137 -7.59 -18.64 2.35
N SER A 138 -8.71 -18.41 1.67
CA SER A 138 -10.05 -18.41 2.30
C SER A 138 -10.51 -19.78 2.80
N ASP A 139 -9.94 -20.87 2.28
CA ASP A 139 -10.22 -22.29 2.63
C ASP A 139 -9.07 -22.98 3.42
#